data_AF-A0A937PLG7-F1
#
_entry.id   AF-A0A937PLG7-F1
#
_cell.length_a   1.000
_cell.length_b   1.000
_cell.length_c   1.000
_cell.angle_alpha   90.00
_cell.angle_beta   90.00
_cell.angle_gamma   90.00
#
_symmetry.space_group_name_H-M   'P 1'
#
loop_
_entity.id
_entity.type
_entity.pdbx_description
1 polymer ?
#
loop_
_entity_poly.entity_id
_entity_poly.type
_entity_poly.pdbx_seq_one_letter_code
_entity_poly.pdbx_strand_id
1 'polypeptide(L)'
;MNRTLHAYISRDLVKVTALALVAFTLVMTVFAIIEPLRKRGLASGQVASLFAYTLPMMLSLTVPIAALFAGTIVYGRFSQDNELTACRASGISTISLLKSALMLGAIVMVISMVLSNYVAPKMTELLAISVKANAMGIVARTLRTQNYIKKHKTDSRGKVRTQIIHADAVIQRGNRLTLLGVVAAEGKDPQRMRVLAASKAYAQFTTGDDKTFVAVELVNPVVMQKGGRRIGRAKSQPLFLPVPNPAQEKPSWYNWNKLMRTRREPAVNSEIRGIMDAMRREMYHDMFHGEVVEAVRSKRPYDKLRDSQNVYVIRAAGAKRSPDGGAMLTSALKADGTRVAVEVTVLRDGRTRQVAAADSGMVWVSPNLLSGESLVAIELTGSVRVVNPGESPGDATRPPKWSVGALAIPTHVLERGAKVTPADMIEGRPILGRGLALLPKLKVRIAKLKAKIRGEIHSRLAFGLSCFLLVGVGAALGLIFKGGQVISAFAISMVPGSAVIVMIIMGKKMVTNPDVDQTHGIAVIWGGIAALLLAELIVYARLSRK
;
A
#
# COMPACT_ATOMS: atom_id res chain seq x y z
N MET A 1 -23.08 -44.89 -28.49
CA MET A 1 -24.15 -43.88 -28.38
C MET A 1 -23.88 -42.79 -27.33
N ASN A 2 -23.56 -43.13 -26.07
CA ASN A 2 -23.33 -42.10 -25.04
C ASN A 2 -22.20 -41.11 -25.35
N ARG A 3 -21.06 -41.56 -25.93
CA ARG A 3 -19.94 -40.66 -26.26
C ARG A 3 -20.30 -39.64 -27.35
N THR A 4 -21.03 -40.05 -28.39
CA THR A 4 -21.40 -39.17 -29.50
C THR A 4 -22.40 -38.10 -29.06
N LEU A 5 -23.38 -38.47 -28.23
CA LEU A 5 -24.34 -37.52 -27.67
C LEU A 5 -23.68 -36.48 -26.75
N HIS A 6 -22.80 -36.93 -25.84
CA HIS A 6 -22.07 -36.00 -24.98
C HIS A 6 -21.15 -35.07 -25.78
N ALA A 7 -20.49 -35.56 -26.83
CA ALA A 7 -19.65 -34.76 -27.70
C ALA A 7 -20.46 -33.71 -28.48
N TYR A 8 -21.65 -34.08 -28.98
CA TYR A 8 -22.58 -33.16 -29.64
C TYR A 8 -23.00 -32.01 -28.71
N ILE A 9 -23.55 -32.34 -27.54
CA ILE A 9 -23.99 -31.34 -26.55
C ILE A 9 -22.82 -30.46 -26.09
N SER A 10 -21.65 -31.07 -25.83
CA SER A 10 -20.47 -30.33 -25.39
C SER A 10 -19.96 -29.37 -26.47
N ARG A 11 -19.99 -29.77 -27.74
CA ARG A 11 -19.58 -28.92 -28.86
C ARG A 11 -20.49 -27.69 -28.96
N ASP A 12 -21.79 -27.86 -28.81
CA ASP A 12 -22.73 -26.74 -28.87
C ASP A 12 -22.65 -25.85 -27.64
N LEU A 13 -22.48 -26.43 -26.44
CA LEU A 13 -22.18 -25.69 -25.22
C LEU A 13 -20.94 -24.79 -25.38
N VAL A 14 -19.84 -25.33 -25.91
CA VAL A 14 -18.60 -24.56 -26.13
C VAL A 14 -18.80 -23.45 -27.16
N LYS A 15 -19.45 -23.73 -28.29
CA LYS A 15 -19.74 -22.72 -29.32
C LYS A 15 -20.57 -21.57 -28.77
N VAL A 16 -21.68 -21.88 -28.10
CA VAL A 16 -22.59 -20.86 -27.55
C VAL A 16 -21.91 -20.09 -26.43
N THR A 17 -21.13 -20.76 -25.58
CA THR A 17 -20.32 -20.09 -24.55
C THR A 17 -19.33 -19.10 -25.18
N ALA A 18 -18.62 -19.50 -26.24
CA ALA A 18 -17.65 -18.63 -26.91
C ALA A 18 -18.32 -17.39 -27.55
N LEU A 19 -19.44 -17.58 -28.24
CA LEU A 19 -20.20 -16.47 -28.84
C LEU A 19 -20.76 -15.52 -27.78
N ALA A 20 -21.38 -16.06 -26.74
CA ALA A 20 -21.91 -15.27 -25.62
C ALA A 20 -20.79 -14.55 -24.86
N LEU A 21 -19.62 -15.18 -24.71
CA LEU A 21 -18.46 -14.58 -24.07
C LEU A 21 -17.98 -13.36 -24.83
N VAL A 22 -17.85 -13.44 -26.16
CA VAL A 22 -17.48 -12.28 -27.00
C VAL A 22 -18.50 -11.16 -26.84
N ALA A 23 -19.79 -11.47 -27.00
CA ALA A 23 -20.87 -10.49 -26.92
C ALA A 23 -20.92 -9.78 -25.55
N PHE A 24 -20.99 -10.54 -24.46
CA PHE A 24 -21.07 -9.98 -23.10
C PHE A 24 -19.80 -9.21 -22.72
N THR A 25 -18.61 -9.68 -23.12
CA THR A 25 -17.34 -9.00 -22.81
C THR A 25 -17.27 -7.64 -23.49
N LEU A 26 -17.65 -7.56 -24.77
CA LEU A 26 -17.67 -6.30 -25.50
C LEU A 26 -18.63 -5.30 -24.86
N VAL A 27 -19.87 -5.72 -24.59
CA VAL A 27 -20.89 -4.87 -23.96
C VAL A 27 -20.43 -4.37 -22.59
N MET A 28 -19.97 -5.27 -21.71
CA MET A 28 -19.49 -4.89 -20.37
C MET A 28 -18.27 -3.97 -20.42
N THR A 29 -17.35 -4.18 -21.37
CA THR A 29 -16.15 -3.33 -21.53
C THR A 29 -16.54 -1.92 -21.95
N VAL A 30 -17.50 -1.77 -22.87
CA VAL A 30 -18.03 -0.45 -23.25
C VAL A 30 -18.61 0.26 -22.02
N PHE A 31 -19.49 -0.41 -21.26
CA PHE A 31 -20.07 0.16 -20.04
C PHE A 31 -19.01 0.56 -19.00
N ALA A 32 -17.97 -0.25 -18.80
CA ALA A 32 -16.90 0.01 -17.85
C ALA A 32 -16.07 1.26 -18.21
N ILE A 33 -16.01 1.63 -19.49
CA ILE A 33 -15.16 2.71 -20.00
C ILE A 33 -15.91 4.05 -20.11
N ILE A 34 -17.25 4.05 -20.21
CA ILE A 34 -18.08 5.27 -20.30
C ILE A 34 -17.75 6.27 -19.18
N GLU A 35 -17.69 5.80 -17.94
CA GLU A 35 -17.49 6.67 -16.78
C GLU A 35 -16.08 7.28 -16.72
N PRO A 36 -14.98 6.50 -16.91
CA PRO A 36 -13.64 7.05 -17.11
C PRO A 36 -13.54 8.04 -18.27
N LEU A 37 -14.22 7.80 -19.39
CA LEU A 37 -14.22 8.69 -20.54
C LEU A 37 -14.88 10.03 -20.19
N ARG A 38 -16.09 9.99 -19.62
CA ARG A 38 -16.86 11.18 -19.22
C ARG A 38 -16.09 12.08 -18.24
N LYS A 39 -15.39 11.47 -17.28
CA LYS A 39 -14.68 12.20 -16.22
C LYS A 39 -13.30 12.72 -16.62
N ARG A 40 -12.63 12.12 -17.62
CA ARG A 40 -11.18 12.34 -17.84
C ARG A 40 -10.80 12.94 -19.19
N GLY A 41 -11.73 13.07 -20.15
CA GLY A 41 -11.45 13.65 -21.47
C GLY A 41 -10.21 13.02 -22.13
N LEU A 42 -10.36 11.83 -22.70
CA LEU A 42 -9.23 11.06 -23.23
C LEU A 42 -9.00 11.37 -24.72
N ALA A 43 -7.73 11.51 -25.11
CA ALA A 43 -7.33 11.54 -26.52
C ALA A 43 -7.59 10.17 -27.17
N SER A 44 -7.88 10.13 -28.48
CA SER A 44 -8.30 8.92 -29.22
C SER A 44 -7.36 7.71 -29.00
N GLY A 45 -6.04 7.91 -28.97
CA GLY A 45 -5.07 6.84 -28.71
C GLY A 45 -5.12 6.26 -27.28
N GLN A 46 -5.54 7.04 -26.29
CA GLN A 46 -5.66 6.57 -24.89
C GLN A 46 -6.91 5.70 -24.68
N VAL A 47 -7.93 5.85 -25.52
CA VAL A 47 -9.16 5.04 -25.47
C VAL A 47 -8.84 3.58 -25.82
N ALA A 48 -8.06 3.37 -26.88
CA ALA A 48 -7.65 2.03 -27.30
C ALA A 48 -6.83 1.30 -26.22
N SER A 49 -5.87 2.00 -25.60
CA SER A 49 -5.10 1.42 -24.48
C SER A 49 -6.00 1.09 -23.28
N LEU A 50 -6.92 1.98 -22.92
CA LEU A 50 -7.86 1.73 -21.82
C LEU A 50 -8.76 0.53 -22.11
N PHE A 51 -9.21 0.37 -23.36
CA PHE A 51 -9.96 -0.79 -23.82
C PHE A 51 -9.16 -2.07 -23.64
N ALA A 52 -7.91 -2.10 -24.12
CA ALA A 52 -7.02 -3.25 -24.01
C ALA A 52 -6.74 -3.67 -22.55
N TYR A 53 -6.62 -2.72 -21.62
CA TYR A 53 -6.43 -3.04 -20.20
C TYR A 53 -7.72 -3.51 -19.49
N THR A 54 -8.88 -3.03 -19.93
CA THR A 54 -10.18 -3.35 -19.29
C THR A 54 -10.72 -4.69 -19.77
N LEU A 55 -10.43 -5.07 -21.02
CA LEU A 55 -10.94 -6.28 -21.66
C LEU A 55 -10.64 -7.56 -20.85
N PRO A 56 -9.39 -7.85 -20.39
CA PRO A 56 -9.12 -9.05 -19.59
C PRO A 56 -9.82 -9.04 -18.23
N MET A 57 -10.05 -7.85 -17.67
CA MET A 57 -10.78 -7.69 -16.41
C MET A 57 -12.27 -8.04 -16.58
N MET A 58 -12.88 -7.58 -17.67
CA MET A 58 -14.27 -7.90 -18.00
C MET A 58 -14.43 -9.37 -18.37
N LEU A 59 -13.47 -9.94 -19.09
CA LEU A 59 -13.45 -11.36 -19.45
C LEU A 59 -13.51 -12.26 -18.20
N SER A 60 -12.81 -11.89 -17.12
CA SER A 60 -12.88 -12.61 -15.84
C SER A 60 -14.28 -12.60 -15.19
N LEU A 61 -15.15 -11.65 -15.54
CA LEU A 61 -16.52 -11.53 -15.02
C LEU A 61 -17.55 -12.16 -15.96
N THR A 62 -17.31 -12.14 -17.27
CA THR A 62 -18.27 -12.59 -18.29
C THR A 62 -18.20 -14.09 -18.59
N VAL A 63 -17.05 -14.74 -18.38
CA VAL A 63 -16.88 -16.21 -18.53
C VAL A 63 -17.99 -17.03 -17.85
N PRO A 64 -18.29 -16.86 -16.54
CA PRO A 64 -19.34 -17.64 -15.90
C PRO A 64 -20.75 -17.29 -16.40
N ILE A 65 -21.01 -16.03 -16.74
CA ILE A 65 -22.32 -15.58 -17.24
C ILE A 65 -22.58 -16.15 -18.64
N ALA A 66 -21.56 -16.17 -19.50
CA ALA A 66 -21.63 -16.75 -20.83
C ALA A 66 -21.87 -18.27 -20.79
N ALA A 67 -21.19 -18.97 -19.89
CA ALA A 67 -21.38 -20.42 -19.71
C ALA A 67 -22.75 -20.76 -19.10
N LEU A 68 -23.23 -19.96 -18.15
CA LEU A 68 -24.60 -20.06 -17.62
C LEU A 68 -25.62 -19.89 -18.75
N PHE A 69 -25.48 -18.84 -19.55
CA PHE A 69 -26.34 -18.57 -20.70
C PHE A 69 -26.33 -19.72 -21.71
N ALA A 70 -25.16 -20.24 -22.05
CA ALA A 70 -25.01 -21.38 -22.94
C ALA A 70 -25.68 -22.65 -22.37
N GLY A 71 -25.52 -22.92 -21.08
CA GLY A 71 -26.21 -24.01 -20.39
C GLY A 71 -27.72 -23.90 -20.53
N THR A 72 -28.30 -22.73 -20.25
CA THR A 72 -29.74 -22.54 -20.36
C THR A 72 -30.25 -22.65 -21.80
N ILE A 73 -29.56 -22.04 -22.76
CA ILE A 73 -29.99 -21.99 -24.16
C ILE A 73 -29.86 -23.34 -24.86
N VAL A 74 -28.72 -24.02 -24.72
CA VAL A 74 -28.48 -25.31 -25.41
C VAL A 74 -29.44 -26.37 -24.89
N TYR A 75 -29.60 -26.49 -23.56
CA TYR A 75 -30.54 -27.46 -23.00
C TYR A 75 -32.01 -27.06 -23.21
N GLY A 76 -32.30 -25.76 -23.26
CA GLY A 76 -33.63 -25.25 -23.65
C GLY A 76 -34.01 -25.66 -25.06
N ARG A 77 -33.09 -25.50 -26.03
CA ARG A 77 -33.27 -25.95 -27.41
C ARG A 77 -33.36 -27.47 -27.52
N PHE A 78 -32.47 -28.19 -26.85
CA PHE A 78 -32.48 -29.65 -26.77
C PHE A 78 -33.83 -30.21 -26.27
N SER A 79 -34.50 -29.49 -25.36
CA SER A 79 -35.85 -29.84 -24.90
C SER A 79 -36.98 -29.36 -25.83
N GLN A 80 -36.77 -28.30 -26.62
CA GLN A 80 -37.74 -27.77 -27.59
C GLN A 80 -37.81 -28.62 -28.85
N ASP A 81 -36.64 -29.00 -29.37
CA ASP A 81 -36.48 -29.77 -30.60
C ASP A 81 -36.81 -31.27 -30.38
N ASN A 82 -37.44 -31.60 -29.25
CA ASN A 82 -37.82 -32.95 -28.81
C ASN A 82 -36.65 -33.97 -28.74
N GLU A 83 -35.40 -33.53 -28.85
CA GLU A 83 -34.22 -34.40 -28.70
C GLU A 83 -34.14 -35.02 -27.29
N LEU A 84 -34.51 -34.26 -26.26
CA LEU A 84 -34.64 -34.77 -24.88
C LEU A 84 -35.67 -35.90 -24.77
N THR A 85 -36.82 -35.74 -25.43
CA THR A 85 -37.91 -36.72 -25.42
C THR A 85 -37.47 -38.01 -26.12
N ALA A 86 -36.79 -37.89 -27.26
CA ALA A 86 -36.23 -39.04 -27.98
C ALA A 86 -35.18 -39.80 -27.16
N CYS A 87 -34.30 -39.08 -26.45
CA CYS A 87 -33.32 -39.69 -25.55
C CYS A 87 -33.98 -40.47 -24.41
N ARG A 88 -35.03 -39.90 -23.79
CA ARG A 88 -35.80 -40.57 -22.74
C ARG A 88 -36.51 -41.82 -23.24
N ALA A 89 -37.13 -41.75 -24.43
CA ALA A 89 -37.73 -42.92 -25.07
C ALA A 89 -36.72 -44.03 -25.36
N SER A 90 -35.45 -43.67 -25.56
CA SER A 90 -34.32 -44.60 -25.73
C SER A 90 -33.71 -45.09 -24.40
N GLY A 91 -34.33 -44.79 -23.26
CA GLY A 91 -33.87 -45.21 -21.93
C GLY A 91 -32.69 -44.40 -21.36
N ILE A 92 -32.32 -43.27 -21.96
CA ILE A 92 -31.23 -42.42 -21.47
C ILE A 92 -31.75 -41.50 -20.35
N SER A 93 -31.11 -41.56 -19.18
CA SER A 93 -31.52 -40.75 -18.03
C SER A 93 -31.22 -39.25 -18.23
N THR A 94 -32.15 -38.39 -17.83
CA THR A 94 -32.02 -36.92 -17.90
C THR A 94 -30.77 -36.42 -17.18
N ILE A 95 -30.47 -37.00 -16.01
CA ILE A 95 -29.30 -36.61 -15.20
C ILE A 95 -27.99 -36.95 -15.90
N SER A 96 -27.93 -38.06 -16.65
CA SER A 96 -26.72 -38.42 -17.40
C SER A 96 -26.34 -37.31 -18.39
N LEU A 97 -27.33 -36.70 -19.05
CA LEU A 97 -27.13 -35.64 -20.04
C LEU A 97 -26.46 -34.39 -19.44
N LEU A 98 -26.81 -34.02 -18.20
CA LEU A 98 -26.23 -32.87 -17.48
C LEU A 98 -24.71 -33.00 -17.25
N LYS A 99 -24.13 -34.21 -17.37
CA LYS A 99 -22.68 -34.42 -17.27
C LYS A 99 -21.88 -33.52 -18.22
N SER A 100 -22.39 -33.27 -19.44
CA SER A 100 -21.73 -32.36 -20.40
C SER A 100 -21.70 -30.91 -19.88
N ALA A 101 -22.77 -30.46 -19.20
CA ALA A 101 -22.82 -29.14 -18.58
C ALA A 101 -21.87 -29.05 -17.38
N LEU A 102 -21.84 -30.07 -16.53
CA LEU A 102 -20.94 -30.12 -15.38
C LEU A 102 -19.46 -30.13 -15.81
N MET A 103 -19.13 -30.84 -16.89
CA MET A 103 -17.79 -30.81 -17.47
C MET A 103 -17.42 -29.40 -17.96
N LEU A 104 -18.34 -28.71 -18.67
CA LEU A 104 -18.14 -27.31 -19.04
C LEU A 104 -17.97 -26.44 -17.79
N GLY A 105 -18.81 -26.61 -16.78
CA GLY A 105 -18.73 -25.88 -15.50
C GLY A 105 -17.38 -26.05 -14.82
N ALA A 106 -16.80 -27.26 -14.86
CA ALA A 106 -15.49 -27.54 -14.27
C ALA A 106 -14.37 -26.82 -15.04
N ILE A 107 -14.43 -26.82 -16.38
CA ILE A 107 -13.50 -26.07 -17.23
C ILE A 107 -13.62 -24.56 -16.94
N VAL A 108 -14.85 -24.05 -16.86
CA VAL A 108 -15.15 -22.64 -16.57
C VAL A 108 -14.67 -22.24 -15.16
N MET A 109 -14.81 -23.12 -14.17
CA MET A 109 -14.26 -22.91 -12.83
C MET A 109 -12.73 -22.77 -12.88
N VAL A 110 -12.02 -23.65 -13.57
CA VAL A 110 -10.56 -23.58 -13.71
C VAL A 110 -10.14 -22.30 -14.43
N ILE A 111 -10.78 -21.95 -15.54
CA ILE A 111 -10.51 -20.71 -16.30
C ILE A 111 -10.74 -19.49 -15.41
N SER A 112 -11.89 -19.40 -14.73
CA SER A 112 -12.22 -18.29 -13.81
C SER A 112 -11.23 -18.19 -12.65
N MET A 113 -10.75 -19.32 -12.12
CA MET A 113 -9.72 -19.34 -11.10
C MET A 113 -8.37 -18.85 -11.63
N VAL A 114 -7.97 -19.22 -12.85
CA VAL A 114 -6.74 -18.73 -13.48
C VAL A 114 -6.81 -17.23 -13.74
N LEU A 115 -7.94 -16.75 -14.27
CA LEU A 115 -8.16 -15.33 -14.57
C LEU A 115 -8.12 -14.49 -13.28
N SER A 116 -8.83 -14.92 -12.24
CA SER A 116 -8.89 -14.19 -10.96
C SER A 116 -7.59 -14.24 -10.16
N ASN A 117 -6.81 -15.33 -10.26
CA ASN A 117 -5.60 -15.51 -9.45
C ASN A 117 -4.30 -15.08 -10.13
N TYR A 118 -4.26 -14.96 -11.45
CA TYR A 118 -3.03 -14.64 -12.18
C TYR A 118 -3.22 -13.47 -13.15
N VAL A 119 -4.23 -13.53 -14.02
CA VAL A 119 -4.40 -12.53 -15.09
C VAL A 119 -4.85 -11.17 -14.54
N ALA A 120 -5.94 -11.12 -13.77
CA ALA A 120 -6.45 -9.87 -13.21
C ALA A 120 -5.44 -9.17 -12.27
N PRO A 121 -4.75 -9.89 -11.36
CA PRO A 121 -3.64 -9.32 -10.60
C PRO A 121 -2.52 -8.77 -11.48
N LYS A 122 -2.11 -9.48 -12.53
CA LYS A 122 -1.04 -9.02 -13.42
C LYS A 122 -1.42 -7.75 -14.17
N MET A 123 -2.65 -7.67 -14.66
CA MET A 123 -3.15 -6.47 -15.34
C MET A 123 -3.26 -5.28 -14.40
N THR A 124 -3.68 -5.49 -13.14
CA THR A 124 -3.71 -4.40 -12.14
C THR A 124 -2.30 -3.93 -11.75
N GLU A 125 -1.31 -4.83 -11.71
CA GLU A 125 0.11 -4.47 -11.54
C GLU A 125 0.63 -3.64 -12.71
N LEU A 126 0.38 -4.06 -13.96
CA LEU A 126 0.78 -3.31 -15.16
C LEU A 126 0.09 -1.94 -15.24
N LEU A 127 -1.18 -1.88 -14.85
CA LEU A 127 -1.90 -0.62 -14.68
C LEU A 127 -1.25 0.25 -13.60
N ALA A 128 -0.85 -0.32 -12.46
CA ALA A 128 -0.18 0.44 -11.41
C ALA A 128 1.19 0.98 -11.85
N ILE A 129 1.96 0.21 -12.62
CA ILE A 129 3.25 0.63 -13.19
C ILE A 129 3.05 1.74 -14.23
N SER A 130 2.10 1.59 -15.15
CA SER A 130 1.80 2.62 -16.15
C SER A 130 1.27 3.92 -15.52
N VAL A 131 0.51 3.82 -14.43
CA VAL A 131 0.07 4.96 -13.63
C VAL A 131 1.25 5.60 -12.87
N LYS A 132 2.19 4.81 -12.33
CA LYS A 132 3.44 5.32 -11.71
C LYS A 132 4.33 6.04 -12.73
N ALA A 133 4.54 5.44 -13.90
CA ALA A 133 5.31 6.04 -14.99
C ALA A 133 4.68 7.36 -15.45
N ASN A 134 3.35 7.47 -15.40
CA ASN A 134 2.59 8.67 -15.71
C ASN A 134 2.19 9.51 -14.48
N ALA A 135 2.81 9.29 -13.31
CA ALA A 135 2.44 10.00 -12.07
C ALA A 135 2.58 11.52 -12.22
N MET A 136 3.59 11.97 -12.96
CA MET A 136 3.77 13.37 -13.32
C MET A 136 2.63 13.90 -14.19
N GLY A 137 2.20 13.14 -15.20
CA GLY A 137 1.06 13.49 -16.04
C GLY A 137 -0.25 13.56 -15.24
N ILE A 138 -0.43 12.69 -14.25
CA ILE A 138 -1.60 12.70 -13.36
C ILE A 138 -1.60 13.94 -12.48
N VAL A 139 -0.48 14.26 -11.82
CA VAL A 139 -0.35 15.47 -10.98
C VAL A 139 -0.53 16.73 -11.82
N ALA A 140 0.08 16.80 -13.00
CA ALA A 140 -0.07 17.92 -13.92
C ALA A 140 -1.52 18.08 -14.39
N ARG A 141 -2.20 16.98 -14.72
CA ARG A 141 -3.61 16.99 -15.14
C ARG A 141 -4.54 17.37 -14.00
N THR A 142 -4.36 16.83 -12.79
CA THR A 142 -5.15 17.22 -11.61
C THR A 142 -5.01 18.70 -11.31
N LEU A 143 -3.80 19.25 -11.36
CA LEU A 143 -3.58 20.68 -11.16
C LEU A 143 -4.19 21.53 -12.28
N ARG A 144 -4.21 21.07 -13.54
CA ARG A 144 -4.90 21.78 -14.64
C ARG A 144 -6.43 21.73 -14.55
N THR A 145 -6.99 20.64 -14.02
CA THR A 145 -8.46 20.43 -14.00
C THR A 145 -9.09 20.96 -12.71
N GLN A 146 -8.42 20.78 -11.57
CA GLN A 146 -8.97 21.12 -10.26
C GLN A 146 -8.30 22.33 -9.62
N ASN A 147 -7.21 22.86 -10.20
CA ASN A 147 -6.38 23.97 -9.69
C ASN A 147 -5.74 23.75 -8.31
N TYR A 148 -6.09 22.69 -7.57
CA TYR A 148 -5.48 22.36 -6.29
C TYR A 148 -5.28 20.86 -6.06
N ILE A 149 -4.34 20.55 -5.16
CA ILE A 149 -4.14 19.23 -4.55
C ILE A 149 -4.20 19.37 -3.04
N LYS A 150 -5.10 18.62 -2.38
CA LYS A 150 -5.21 18.55 -0.93
C LYS A 150 -4.76 17.18 -0.42
N LYS A 151 -3.85 17.16 0.55
CA LYS A 151 -3.32 15.95 1.18
C LYS A 151 -3.23 16.10 2.69
N HIS A 152 -3.45 15.01 3.40
CA HIS A 152 -3.18 14.91 4.83
C HIS A 152 -1.85 14.17 5.02
N LYS A 153 -0.89 14.82 5.67
CA LYS A 153 0.42 14.26 6.03
C LYS A 153 0.43 13.97 7.52
N THR A 154 0.86 12.78 7.91
CA THR A 154 1.14 12.48 9.33
C THR A 154 2.59 12.84 9.61
N ASP A 155 2.81 13.76 10.54
CA ASP A 155 4.13 14.14 11.04
C ASP A 155 4.78 12.94 11.78
N SER A 156 6.10 12.94 11.97
CA SER A 156 6.87 11.90 12.68
C SER A 156 6.37 11.67 14.12
N ARG A 157 5.60 12.64 14.66
CA ARG A 157 4.94 12.60 15.98
C ARG A 157 3.49 12.08 15.93
N GLY A 158 3.05 11.48 14.84
CA GLY A 158 1.70 10.94 14.67
C GLY A 158 0.59 12.00 14.47
N LYS A 159 0.91 13.30 14.48
CA LYS A 159 -0.07 14.39 14.28
C LYS A 159 -0.35 14.62 12.80
N VAL A 160 -1.62 14.70 12.42
CA VAL A 160 -2.05 14.98 11.04
C VAL A 160 -1.92 16.48 10.75
N ARG A 161 -1.27 16.82 9.65
CA ARG A 161 -1.22 18.16 9.05
C ARG A 161 -1.91 18.12 7.70
N THR A 162 -2.71 19.11 7.42
CA THR A 162 -3.30 19.31 6.09
C THR A 162 -2.36 20.17 5.26
N GLN A 163 -2.10 19.73 4.05
CA GLN A 163 -1.27 20.40 3.07
C GLN A 163 -2.09 20.60 1.79
N ILE A 164 -2.18 21.84 1.33
CA ILE A 164 -2.90 22.23 0.13
C ILE A 164 -1.91 22.92 -0.78
N ILE A 165 -1.87 22.56 -2.06
CA ILE A 165 -1.17 23.33 -3.09
C ILE A 165 -2.19 23.72 -4.14
N HIS A 166 -2.32 25.01 -4.39
CA HIS A 166 -3.03 25.60 -5.51
C HIS A 166 -2.01 26.11 -6.55
N ALA A 167 -2.32 25.97 -7.83
CA ALA A 167 -1.55 26.56 -8.91
C ALA A 167 -2.50 27.03 -10.01
N ASP A 168 -2.31 28.27 -10.48
CA ASP A 168 -3.15 28.87 -11.52
C ASP A 168 -2.85 28.30 -12.90
N ALA A 169 -1.58 27.97 -13.17
CA ALA A 169 -1.19 27.32 -14.41
C ALA A 169 -0.04 26.32 -14.22
N VAL A 170 -0.03 25.30 -15.08
CA VAL A 170 0.96 24.21 -15.06
C VAL A 170 1.58 24.04 -16.44
N ILE A 171 2.89 24.22 -16.51
CA ILE A 171 3.70 24.02 -17.72
C ILE A 171 4.62 22.82 -17.48
N GLN A 172 4.52 21.81 -18.34
CA GLN A 172 5.37 20.62 -18.28
C GLN A 172 6.52 20.75 -19.29
N ARG A 173 7.77 20.64 -18.82
CA ARG A 173 8.97 20.60 -19.67
C ARG A 173 9.85 19.42 -19.21
N GLY A 174 9.95 18.37 -20.03
CA GLY A 174 10.70 17.16 -19.67
C GLY A 174 10.21 16.55 -18.35
N ASN A 175 11.11 16.25 -17.42
CA ASN A 175 10.81 15.66 -16.10
C ASN A 175 10.59 16.72 -14.99
N ARG A 176 10.28 17.97 -15.35
CA ARG A 176 9.99 19.05 -14.41
C ARG A 176 8.65 19.70 -14.73
N LEU A 177 7.87 19.95 -13.67
CA LEU A 177 6.66 20.76 -13.75
C LEU A 177 6.96 22.17 -13.25
N THR A 178 6.64 23.18 -14.05
CA THR A 178 6.65 24.59 -13.63
C THR A 178 5.23 24.99 -13.29
N LEU A 179 5.01 25.36 -12.04
CA LEU A 179 3.75 25.85 -11.51
C LEU A 179 3.80 27.37 -11.45
N LEU A 180 2.76 28.05 -11.91
CA LEU A 180 2.60 29.50 -11.87
C LEU A 180 1.45 29.87 -10.93
N GLY A 181 1.60 30.97 -10.19
CA GLY A 181 0.57 31.44 -9.25
C GLY A 181 0.31 30.41 -8.15
N VAL A 182 1.35 30.08 -7.37
CA VAL A 182 1.33 28.95 -6.45
C VAL A 182 1.03 29.40 -5.04
N VAL A 183 0.01 28.79 -4.43
CA VAL A 183 -0.31 28.97 -3.01
C VAL A 183 -0.24 27.62 -2.33
N ALA A 184 0.71 27.46 -1.41
CA ALA A 184 0.83 26.29 -0.58
C ALA A 184 0.44 26.60 0.86
N ALA A 185 -0.52 25.88 1.42
CA ALA A 185 -0.92 26.02 2.82
C ALA A 185 -0.62 24.74 3.61
N GLU A 186 0.01 24.87 4.78
CA GLU A 186 0.32 23.78 5.69
C GLU A 186 -0.14 24.13 7.11
N GLY A 187 -0.94 23.26 7.75
CA GLY A 187 -1.41 23.52 9.11
C GLY A 187 -2.13 22.33 9.74
N LYS A 188 -2.31 22.38 11.06
CA LYS A 188 -3.11 21.38 11.81
C LYS A 188 -4.60 21.71 11.80
N ASP A 189 -4.92 22.99 11.82
CA ASP A 189 -6.27 23.53 12.00
C ASP A 189 -6.44 24.74 11.06
N PRO A 190 -7.63 25.03 10.50
CA PRO A 190 -7.82 26.13 9.55
C PRO A 190 -7.38 27.50 10.10
N GLN A 191 -7.39 27.68 11.43
CA GLN A 191 -6.98 28.90 12.08
C GLN A 191 -5.46 29.04 12.30
N ARG A 192 -4.68 27.95 12.20
CA ARG A 192 -3.21 27.95 12.39
C ARG A 192 -2.49 27.42 11.15
N MET A 193 -2.98 27.79 9.97
CA MET A 193 -2.35 27.46 8.70
C MET A 193 -1.21 28.44 8.39
N ARG A 194 -0.05 27.90 8.06
CA ARG A 194 1.05 28.62 7.41
C ARG A 194 0.79 28.60 5.92
N VAL A 195 0.59 29.77 5.32
CA VAL A 195 0.39 29.94 3.88
C VAL A 195 1.69 30.46 3.28
N LEU A 196 2.11 29.85 2.17
CA LEU A 196 3.25 30.19 1.35
C LEU A 196 2.70 30.56 -0.02
N ALA A 197 2.97 31.78 -0.49
CA ALA A 197 2.61 32.21 -1.84
C ALA A 197 3.88 32.48 -2.65
N ALA A 198 3.90 32.04 -3.90
CA ALA A 198 4.99 32.29 -4.83
C ALA A 198 4.45 32.47 -6.26
N SER A 199 5.05 33.35 -7.03
CA SER A 199 4.69 33.52 -8.45
C SER A 199 5.06 32.31 -9.29
N LYS A 200 6.11 31.58 -8.90
CA LYS A 200 6.63 30.41 -9.60
C LYS A 200 7.08 29.33 -8.61
N ALA A 201 6.81 28.07 -8.94
CA ALA A 201 7.39 26.92 -8.25
C ALA A 201 7.84 25.84 -9.22
N TYR A 202 8.88 25.10 -8.85
CA TYR A 202 9.34 23.93 -9.59
C TYR A 202 8.95 22.67 -8.82
N ALA A 203 8.18 21.80 -9.47
CA ALA A 203 7.83 20.49 -8.96
C ALA A 203 8.72 19.43 -9.62
N GLN A 204 9.55 18.78 -8.82
CA GLN A 204 10.43 17.68 -9.22
C GLN A 204 9.93 16.37 -8.62
N PHE A 205 9.87 15.31 -9.44
CA PHE A 205 9.45 14.00 -9.00
C PHE A 205 10.69 13.20 -8.60
N THR A 206 10.78 12.86 -7.32
CA THR A 206 11.79 11.94 -6.80
C THR A 206 11.12 10.64 -6.44
N THR A 207 11.63 9.55 -7.00
CA THR A 207 11.27 8.20 -6.60
C THR A 207 12.31 7.72 -5.61
N GLY A 208 11.95 7.64 -4.32
CA GLY A 208 12.71 6.84 -3.37
C GLY A 208 12.25 5.38 -3.41
N ASP A 209 13.00 4.48 -2.78
CA ASP A 209 12.85 3.01 -2.88
C ASP A 209 11.43 2.47 -2.65
N ASP A 210 10.58 3.18 -1.89
CA ASP A 210 9.19 2.74 -1.62
C ASP A 210 8.13 3.87 -1.72
N LYS A 211 8.55 5.10 -2.04
CA LYS A 211 7.66 6.27 -2.06
C LYS A 211 8.08 7.26 -3.15
N THR A 212 7.12 7.61 -3.99
CA THR A 212 7.24 8.73 -4.93
C THR A 212 6.77 10.00 -4.22
N PHE A 213 7.63 11.01 -4.17
CA PHE A 213 7.29 12.32 -3.63
C PHE A 213 7.47 13.38 -4.72
N VAL A 214 6.61 14.40 -4.68
CA VAL A 214 6.85 15.63 -5.43
C VAL A 214 7.51 16.61 -4.49
N ALA A 215 8.76 16.97 -4.77
CA ALA A 215 9.40 18.10 -4.12
C ALA A 215 8.97 19.36 -4.87
N VAL A 216 8.18 20.21 -4.22
CA VAL A 216 7.74 21.49 -4.77
C VAL A 216 8.60 22.59 -4.16
N GLU A 217 9.48 23.14 -4.97
CA GLU A 217 10.37 24.23 -4.59
C GLU A 217 9.76 25.56 -5.01
N LEU A 218 9.34 26.36 -4.04
CA LEU A 218 8.75 27.68 -4.26
C LEU A 218 9.86 28.70 -4.49
N VAL A 219 9.78 29.51 -5.55
CA VAL A 219 10.75 30.56 -5.83
C VAL A 219 10.35 31.82 -5.06
N ASN A 220 11.23 32.31 -4.18
CA ASN A 220 11.01 33.51 -3.35
C ASN A 220 9.65 33.54 -2.62
N PRO A 221 9.32 32.53 -1.80
CA PRO A 221 8.01 32.45 -1.18
C PRO A 221 7.79 33.55 -0.13
N VAL A 222 6.59 34.10 -0.13
CA VAL A 222 6.07 34.96 0.94
C VAL A 222 5.27 34.08 1.90
N VAL A 223 5.64 34.13 3.18
CA VAL A 223 4.92 33.39 4.24
C VAL A 223 3.95 34.30 4.94
N MET A 224 2.72 33.81 5.13
CA MET A 224 1.69 34.38 5.98
C MET A 224 1.24 33.34 7.00
N GLN A 225 1.27 33.70 8.28
CA GLN A 225 0.76 32.84 9.35
C GLN A 225 -0.53 33.44 9.93
N LYS A 226 -1.63 32.70 9.83
CA LYS A 226 -2.91 33.11 10.44
C LYS A 226 -2.81 32.88 11.95
N GLY A 227 -2.97 33.93 12.76
CA GLY A 227 -2.83 33.89 14.23
C GLY A 227 -1.73 34.77 14.84
N GLY A 228 -0.95 35.47 14.01
CA GLY A 228 -0.03 36.53 14.44
C GLY A 228 0.54 37.18 13.18
N ARG A 229 0.31 38.49 12.99
CA ARG A 229 0.67 39.30 11.79
C ARG A 229 2.19 39.27 11.48
N ARG A 230 2.74 38.13 11.06
CA ARG A 230 4.08 38.00 10.49
C ARG A 230 3.94 37.67 9.02
N ILE A 231 4.13 38.70 8.20
CA ILE A 231 4.32 38.59 6.75
C ILE A 231 5.82 38.76 6.54
N GLY A 232 6.46 37.81 5.86
CA GLY A 232 7.89 37.89 5.61
C GLY A 232 8.34 37.03 4.44
N ARG A 233 9.50 37.36 3.87
CA ARG A 233 10.19 36.50 2.91
C ARG A 233 10.71 35.28 3.64
N ALA A 234 10.40 34.09 3.15
CA ALA A 234 10.98 32.86 3.68
C ALA A 234 12.06 32.34 2.74
N LYS A 235 13.06 31.67 3.31
CA LYS A 235 13.97 30.84 2.51
C LYS A 235 13.16 29.78 1.78
N SER A 236 13.48 29.55 0.51
CA SER A 236 12.87 28.45 -0.24
C SER A 236 13.18 27.14 0.49
N GLN A 237 12.13 26.42 0.86
CA GLN A 237 12.23 25.08 1.42
C GLN A 237 11.39 24.16 0.53
N PRO A 238 11.93 23.01 0.10
CA PRO A 238 11.19 22.09 -0.73
C PRO A 238 10.02 21.54 0.07
N LEU A 239 8.83 21.76 -0.46
CA LEU A 239 7.59 21.26 0.10
C LEU A 239 7.32 19.88 -0.48
N PHE A 240 7.45 18.84 0.35
CA PHE A 240 7.25 17.46 -0.08
C PHE A 240 5.78 17.09 -0.05
N LEU A 241 5.18 16.90 -1.23
CA LEU A 241 3.88 16.28 -1.38
C LEU A 241 4.03 14.77 -1.56
N PRO A 242 3.41 13.94 -0.70
CA PRO A 242 3.28 12.53 -0.98
C PRO A 242 2.35 12.35 -2.19
N VAL A 243 2.91 11.89 -3.31
CA VAL A 243 2.07 11.31 -4.37
C VAL A 243 1.46 10.07 -3.75
N PRO A 244 0.12 9.87 -3.84
CA PRO A 244 -0.44 8.59 -3.42
C PRO A 244 0.28 7.52 -4.24
N ASN A 245 1.03 6.63 -3.59
CA ASN A 245 1.63 5.50 -4.27
C ASN A 245 0.50 4.78 -5.00
N PRO A 246 0.43 4.82 -6.34
CA PRO A 246 -0.66 4.19 -7.08
C PRO A 246 -0.66 2.68 -6.85
N ALA A 247 0.49 2.14 -6.45
CA ALA A 247 0.67 0.78 -5.97
C ALA A 247 0.63 0.72 -4.43
N GLN A 248 -0.39 1.28 -3.78
CA GLN A 248 -0.74 0.77 -2.46
C GLN A 248 -1.05 -0.71 -2.64
N GLU A 249 -0.14 -1.57 -2.19
CA GLU A 249 -0.26 -3.00 -2.36
C GLU A 249 -1.48 -3.53 -1.60
N LYS A 250 -2.59 -3.70 -2.32
CA LYS A 250 -3.81 -4.30 -1.79
C LYS A 250 -3.76 -5.80 -2.01
N PRO A 251 -4.14 -6.63 -1.02
CA PRO A 251 -4.21 -8.09 -1.20
C PRO A 251 -5.08 -8.53 -2.39
N SER A 252 -6.10 -7.74 -2.75
CA SER A 252 -6.92 -7.97 -3.94
C SER A 252 -6.14 -7.96 -5.26
N TRP A 253 -4.97 -7.31 -5.30
CA TRP A 253 -4.13 -7.21 -6.49
C TRP A 253 -2.98 -8.23 -6.49
N TYR A 254 -2.92 -9.10 -5.48
CA TYR A 254 -1.90 -10.14 -5.43
C TYR A 254 -2.30 -11.33 -6.28
N ASN A 255 -1.33 -11.86 -7.01
CA ASN A 255 -1.44 -13.21 -7.56
C ASN A 255 -1.42 -14.25 -6.43
N TRP A 256 -1.82 -15.47 -6.73
CA TRP A 256 -1.91 -16.53 -5.72
C TRP A 256 -0.59 -16.75 -4.95
N ASN A 257 0.52 -16.80 -5.67
CA ASN A 257 1.84 -17.05 -5.07
C ASN A 257 2.28 -15.92 -4.11
N LYS A 258 2.13 -14.65 -4.53
CA LYS A 258 2.42 -13.49 -3.68
C LYS A 258 1.48 -13.43 -2.48
N LEU A 259 0.21 -13.79 -2.66
CA LEU A 259 -0.79 -13.81 -1.61
C LEU A 259 -0.46 -14.87 -0.54
N MET A 260 -0.05 -16.07 -0.96
CA MET A 260 0.41 -17.13 -0.05
C MET A 260 1.73 -16.80 0.63
N ARG A 261 2.68 -16.20 -0.10
CA ARG A 261 3.95 -15.73 0.49
C ARG A 261 3.69 -14.67 1.55
N THR A 262 2.86 -13.66 1.26
CA THR A 262 2.53 -12.58 2.21
C THR A 262 1.75 -13.11 3.43
N ARG A 263 0.99 -14.20 3.28
CA ARG A 263 0.34 -14.88 4.41
C ARG A 263 1.36 -15.46 5.39
N ARG A 264 2.43 -16.08 4.88
CA ARG A 264 3.51 -16.68 5.69
C ARG A 264 4.47 -15.61 6.22
N GLU A 265 4.83 -14.64 5.39
CA GLU A 265 5.77 -13.56 5.67
C GLU A 265 5.09 -12.18 5.49
N PRO A 266 4.45 -11.63 6.55
CA PRO A 266 3.79 -10.33 6.47
C PRO A 266 4.74 -9.18 6.11
N ALA A 267 6.03 -9.32 6.40
CA ALA A 267 7.08 -8.33 6.13
C ALA A 267 7.32 -8.06 4.63
N VAL A 268 6.86 -8.95 3.74
CA VAL A 268 6.97 -8.75 2.29
C VAL A 268 6.12 -7.56 1.83
N ASN A 269 4.98 -7.31 2.49
CA ASN A 269 4.09 -6.19 2.17
C ASN A 269 4.76 -4.84 2.49
N SER A 270 4.70 -3.89 1.56
CA SER A 270 5.36 -2.58 1.69
C SER A 270 4.84 -1.73 2.86
N GLU A 271 3.56 -1.83 3.24
CA GLU A 271 3.02 -1.11 4.39
C GLU A 271 3.63 -1.64 5.70
N ILE A 272 3.70 -2.97 5.85
CA ILE A 272 4.32 -3.61 7.01
C ILE A 272 5.81 -3.32 7.05
N ARG A 273 6.51 -3.50 5.91
CA ARG A 273 7.93 -3.18 5.77
C ARG A 273 8.22 -1.75 6.19
N GLY A 274 7.45 -0.78 5.73
CA GLY A 274 7.65 0.63 6.10
C GLY A 274 7.48 0.92 7.61
N ILE A 275 6.62 0.18 8.32
CA ILE A 275 6.51 0.26 9.79
C ILE A 275 7.71 -0.43 10.44
N MET A 276 8.14 -1.58 9.92
CA MET A 276 9.32 -2.30 10.40
C MET A 276 10.59 -1.47 10.22
N ASP A 277 10.78 -0.84 9.07
CA ASP A 277 11.91 0.07 8.83
C ASP A 277 11.86 1.27 9.78
N ALA A 278 10.67 1.77 10.11
CA ALA A 278 10.53 2.81 11.13
C ALA A 278 10.94 2.32 12.53
N MET A 279 10.49 1.13 12.94
CA MET A 279 10.93 0.52 14.20
C MET A 279 12.44 0.26 14.22
N ARG A 280 13.01 -0.21 13.11
CA ARG A 280 14.44 -0.46 12.96
C ARG A 280 15.24 0.83 13.09
N ARG A 281 14.79 1.93 12.48
CA ARG A 281 15.40 3.25 12.65
C ARG A 281 15.38 3.71 14.11
N GLU A 282 14.22 3.65 14.77
CA GLU A 282 14.12 4.04 16.19
C GLU A 282 14.99 3.14 17.08
N MET A 283 15.08 1.84 16.77
CA MET A 283 15.98 0.92 17.46
C MET A 283 17.44 1.32 17.31
N TYR A 284 17.90 1.68 16.09
CA TYR A 284 19.26 2.18 15.88
C TYR A 284 19.53 3.46 16.66
N HIS A 285 18.55 4.38 16.72
CA HIS A 285 18.66 5.61 17.51
C HIS A 285 18.79 5.29 19.00
N ASP A 286 17.96 4.38 19.52
CA ASP A 286 17.97 3.99 20.93
C ASP A 286 19.24 3.20 21.33
N MET A 287 19.79 2.38 20.43
CA MET A 287 21.07 1.69 20.62
C MET A 287 22.22 2.69 20.67
N PHE A 288 22.27 3.62 19.72
CA PHE A 288 23.30 4.65 19.66
C PHE A 288 23.26 5.57 20.89
N HIS A 289 22.09 6.11 21.25
CA HIS A 289 21.96 6.94 22.45
C HIS A 289 22.32 6.17 23.73
N GLY A 290 21.97 4.88 23.78
CA GLY A 290 22.35 3.99 24.88
C GLY A 290 23.86 3.88 25.04
N GLU A 291 24.57 3.63 23.94
CA GLU A 291 26.02 3.49 23.93
C GLU A 291 26.74 4.78 24.34
N VAL A 292 26.28 5.95 23.88
CA VAL A 292 26.82 7.25 24.29
C VAL A 292 26.63 7.48 25.79
N VAL A 293 25.41 7.22 26.30
CA VAL A 293 25.10 7.39 27.73
C VAL A 293 25.91 6.43 28.60
N GLU A 294 26.06 5.17 28.18
CA GLU A 294 26.82 4.16 28.89
C GLU A 294 28.33 4.50 28.93
N ALA A 295 28.92 4.87 27.79
CA ALA A 295 30.32 5.27 27.71
C ALA A 295 30.64 6.42 28.69
N VAL A 296 29.81 7.46 28.68
CA VAL A 296 29.97 8.62 29.58
C VAL A 296 29.79 8.24 31.04
N ARG A 297 28.77 7.43 31.38
CA ARG A 297 28.55 6.97 32.76
C ARG A 297 29.69 6.10 33.29
N SER A 298 30.29 5.29 32.43
CA SER A 298 31.48 4.49 32.74
C SER A 298 32.79 5.31 32.75
N LYS A 299 32.71 6.65 32.66
CA LYS A 299 33.85 7.58 32.60
C LYS A 299 34.81 7.31 31.42
N ARG A 300 34.31 6.70 30.34
CA ARG A 300 35.07 6.45 29.10
C ARG A 300 34.72 7.50 28.06
N PRO A 301 35.70 8.01 27.28
CA PRO A 301 35.39 8.87 26.14
C PRO A 301 34.63 8.07 25.07
N TYR A 302 33.68 8.72 24.38
CA TYR A 302 33.02 8.14 23.22
C TYR A 302 33.66 8.68 21.93
N ASP A 303 34.44 7.85 21.23
CA ASP A 303 35.33 8.20 20.11
C ASP A 303 34.95 7.55 18.78
N LYS A 304 33.75 6.99 18.71
CA LYS A 304 33.26 6.20 17.57
C LYS A 304 32.54 7.02 16.50
N LEU A 305 32.38 8.32 16.69
CA LEU A 305 31.76 9.22 15.72
C LEU A 305 32.81 9.76 14.76
N ARG A 306 32.56 9.64 13.47
CA ARG A 306 33.49 10.04 12.42
C ARG A 306 32.75 10.69 11.25
N ASP A 307 33.38 11.66 10.61
CA ASP A 307 33.06 12.11 9.26
C ASP A 307 34.16 11.65 8.28
N SER A 308 34.16 12.16 7.04
CA SER A 308 35.15 11.76 6.02
C SER A 308 36.61 12.10 6.38
N GLN A 309 36.85 13.03 7.31
CA GLN A 309 38.19 13.52 7.65
C GLN A 309 38.48 13.61 9.16
N ASN A 310 37.45 13.62 10.01
CA ASN A 310 37.55 13.93 11.43
C ASN A 310 36.90 12.84 12.30
N VAL A 311 37.44 12.67 13.51
CA VAL A 311 36.91 11.83 14.58
C VAL A 311 36.46 12.74 15.73
N TYR A 312 35.27 12.48 16.25
CA TYR A 312 34.66 13.27 17.32
C TYR A 312 34.70 12.46 18.60
N VAL A 313 35.42 12.97 19.59
CA VAL A 313 35.56 12.34 20.91
C VAL A 313 34.75 13.13 21.93
N ILE A 314 33.75 12.50 22.53
CA ILE A 314 32.86 13.12 23.52
C ILE A 314 33.30 12.71 24.92
N ARG A 315 33.49 13.69 25.81
CA ARG A 315 33.71 13.52 27.25
C ARG A 315 32.70 14.37 28.02
N ALA A 316 32.12 13.81 29.07
CA ALA A 316 31.20 14.54 29.93
C ALA A 316 31.20 13.93 31.34
N ALA A 317 30.73 14.68 32.32
CA ALA A 317 30.68 14.22 33.71
C ALA A 317 29.50 13.29 33.97
N GLY A 318 28.40 13.49 33.25
CA GLY A 318 27.21 12.65 33.34
C GLY A 318 26.43 12.64 32.03
N ALA A 319 25.64 11.59 31.84
CA ALA A 319 24.72 11.48 30.72
C ALA A 319 23.38 10.86 31.15
N LYS A 320 22.29 11.40 30.62
CA LYS A 320 20.92 10.89 30.79
C LYS A 320 20.22 10.84 29.43
N ARG A 321 19.31 9.88 29.25
CA ARG A 321 18.44 9.86 28.07
C ARG A 321 17.42 10.99 28.16
N SER A 322 17.26 11.74 27.09
CA SER A 322 16.24 12.78 26.99
C SER A 322 14.86 12.15 26.72
N PRO A 323 13.77 12.61 27.36
CA PRO A 323 12.39 12.20 27.02
C PRO A 323 12.05 12.47 25.54
N ASP A 324 12.61 13.55 25.00
CA ASP A 324 12.44 13.99 23.61
C ASP A 324 13.38 13.29 22.62
N GLY A 325 14.14 12.29 23.09
CA GLY A 325 15.06 11.49 22.29
C GLY A 325 16.41 12.17 22.22
N GLY A 326 17.48 11.37 22.27
CA GLY A 326 18.84 11.87 22.39
C GLY A 326 19.50 11.55 23.73
N ALA A 327 20.81 11.74 23.78
CA ALA A 327 21.62 11.69 24.98
C ALA A 327 21.92 13.12 25.45
N MET A 328 21.42 13.48 26.63
CA MET A 328 21.73 14.75 27.29
C MET A 328 22.99 14.57 28.14
N LEU A 329 24.00 15.38 27.84
CA LEU A 329 25.29 15.41 28.51
C LEU A 329 25.30 16.57 29.51
N THR A 330 25.77 16.29 30.73
CA THR A 330 25.79 17.25 31.83
C THR A 330 27.19 17.39 32.41
N SER A 331 27.56 18.62 32.76
CA SER A 331 28.74 18.90 33.59
C SER A 331 28.48 18.52 35.05
N ALA A 332 29.56 18.28 35.82
CA ALA A 332 29.49 18.07 37.27
C ALA A 332 30.66 18.78 37.95
N LEU A 333 30.45 19.23 39.18
CA LEU A 333 31.55 19.65 40.06
C LEU A 333 32.16 18.42 40.73
N LYS A 334 33.48 18.30 40.69
CA LYS A 334 34.24 17.36 41.50
C LYS A 334 34.32 17.87 42.94
N ALA A 335 34.61 16.95 43.87
CA ALA A 335 34.77 17.24 45.30
C ALA A 335 35.94 18.21 45.60
N ASP A 336 36.86 18.39 44.66
CA ASP A 336 37.98 19.35 44.69
C ASP A 336 37.61 20.76 44.19
N GLY A 337 36.34 21.02 43.87
CA GLY A 337 35.86 22.30 43.33
C GLY A 337 36.07 22.47 41.81
N THR A 338 36.75 21.54 41.11
CA THR A 338 36.92 21.63 39.65
C THR A 338 35.68 21.16 38.90
N ARG A 339 35.24 21.95 37.91
CA ARG A 339 34.06 21.65 37.08
C ARG A 339 34.48 20.81 35.87
N VAL A 340 33.95 19.60 35.75
CA VAL A 340 34.11 18.75 34.56
C VAL A 340 33.07 19.20 33.53
N ALA A 341 33.52 19.97 32.55
CA ALA A 341 32.69 20.42 31.43
C ALA A 341 32.33 19.26 30.48
N VAL A 342 31.30 19.47 29.66
CA VAL A 342 31.03 18.62 28.50
C VAL A 342 32.00 19.05 27.41
N GLU A 343 32.90 18.16 27.00
CA GLU A 343 33.95 18.42 26.02
C GLU A 343 33.78 17.55 24.77
N VAL A 344 33.90 18.16 23.60
CA VAL A 344 33.96 17.47 22.30
C VAL A 344 35.28 17.84 21.64
N THR A 345 36.17 16.85 21.54
CA THR A 345 37.46 16.97 20.86
C THR A 345 37.30 16.51 19.41
N VAL A 346 37.65 17.36 18.45
CA VAL A 346 37.72 17.03 17.02
C VAL A 346 39.15 16.66 16.68
N LEU A 347 39.37 15.42 16.27
CA LEU A 347 40.67 14.89 15.84
C LEU A 347 40.69 14.77 14.31
N ARG A 348 41.80 15.15 13.67
CA ARG A 348 42.06 14.90 12.25
C ARG A 348 43.43 14.24 12.12
N ASP A 349 43.49 13.07 11.49
CA ASP A 349 44.71 12.26 11.36
C ASP A 349 45.43 12.03 12.72
N GLY A 350 44.63 11.83 13.79
CA GLY A 350 45.13 11.63 15.16
C GLY A 350 45.57 12.90 15.90
N ARG A 351 45.57 14.08 15.26
CA ARG A 351 45.92 15.36 15.89
C ARG A 351 44.68 16.15 16.30
N THR A 352 44.72 16.80 17.46
CA THR A 352 43.64 17.67 17.94
C THR A 352 43.53 18.90 17.05
N ARG A 353 42.37 19.04 16.40
CA ARG A 353 42.03 20.17 15.52
C ARG A 353 41.22 21.23 16.23
N GLN A 354 40.37 20.83 17.18
CA GLN A 354 39.50 21.75 17.91
C GLN A 354 39.00 21.07 19.19
N VAL A 355 38.90 21.82 20.28
CA VAL A 355 38.26 21.38 21.53
C VAL A 355 37.13 22.33 21.84
N ALA A 356 35.90 21.81 21.91
CA ALA A 356 34.72 22.58 22.31
C ALA A 356 34.26 22.10 23.70
N ALA A 357 34.21 22.99 24.68
CA ALA A 357 33.77 22.71 26.05
C ALA A 357 32.52 23.53 26.39
N ALA A 358 31.55 22.95 27.10
CA ALA A 358 30.30 23.60 27.48
C ALA A 358 29.70 23.09 28.79
N ASP A 359 28.68 23.78 29.30
CA ASP A 359 27.96 23.38 30.52
C ASP A 359 27.05 22.17 30.30
N SER A 360 26.45 22.10 29.11
CA SER A 360 25.54 21.04 28.69
C SER A 360 25.73 20.73 27.20
N GLY A 361 25.42 19.48 26.84
CA GLY A 361 25.41 19.04 25.46
C GLY A 361 24.24 18.12 25.18
N MET A 362 23.85 18.02 23.91
CA MET A 362 22.86 17.07 23.46
C MET A 362 23.34 16.39 22.18
N VAL A 363 23.26 15.06 22.18
CA VAL A 363 23.51 14.23 21.01
C VAL A 363 22.18 13.63 20.59
N TRP A 364 21.76 13.85 19.35
CA TRP A 364 20.54 13.26 18.82
C TRP A 364 20.74 12.72 17.41
N VAL A 365 19.81 11.88 16.99
CA VAL A 365 19.77 11.34 15.63
C VAL A 365 18.49 11.80 14.97
N SER A 366 18.58 12.23 13.71
CA SER A 366 17.43 12.61 12.89
C SER A 366 17.47 11.91 11.53
N PRO A 367 16.31 11.48 10.99
CA PRO A 367 16.27 10.89 9.65
C PRO A 367 16.45 11.97 8.59
N ASN A 368 17.34 11.72 7.64
CA ASN A 368 17.44 12.49 6.40
C ASN A 368 16.30 12.06 5.47
N LEU A 369 15.40 12.99 5.16
CA LEU A 369 14.24 12.73 4.30
C LEU A 369 14.61 12.51 2.83
N LEU A 370 15.82 12.91 2.41
CA LEU A 370 16.30 12.81 1.03
C LEU A 370 17.09 11.53 0.79
N SER A 371 18.03 11.18 1.67
CA SER A 371 18.83 9.94 1.55
C SER A 371 18.19 8.73 2.25
N GLY A 372 17.22 8.94 3.15
CA GLY A 372 16.63 7.88 3.97
C GLY A 372 17.52 7.41 5.13
N GLU A 373 18.76 7.88 5.20
CA GLU A 373 19.73 7.56 6.25
C GLU A 373 19.44 8.34 7.53
N SER A 374 19.92 7.83 8.66
CA SER A 374 19.83 8.53 9.94
C SER A 374 21.15 9.23 10.22
N LEU A 375 21.09 10.52 10.52
CA LEU A 375 22.25 11.37 10.75
C LEU A 375 22.32 11.80 12.21
N VAL A 376 23.51 11.69 12.79
CA VAL A 376 23.82 12.12 14.14
C VAL A 376 24.18 13.61 14.13
N ALA A 377 23.72 14.33 15.13
CA ALA A 377 24.16 15.68 15.42
C ALA A 377 24.51 15.82 16.92
N ILE A 378 25.50 16.66 17.17
CA ILE A 378 25.98 17.04 18.50
C ILE A 378 25.77 18.55 18.62
N GLU A 379 25.19 18.99 19.73
CA GLU A 379 25.05 20.40 20.06
C GLU A 379 25.52 20.65 21.48
N LEU A 380 26.33 21.68 21.65
CA LEU A 380 26.79 22.20 22.93
C LEU A 380 26.12 23.56 23.17
N THR A 381 25.64 23.76 24.39
CA THR A 381 24.90 24.96 24.80
C THR A 381 25.31 25.41 26.20
N GLY A 382 24.95 26.64 26.56
CA GLY A 382 25.42 27.28 27.79
C GLY A 382 26.74 28.02 27.55
N SER A 383 27.68 27.93 28.47
CA SER A 383 28.98 28.60 28.38
C SER A 383 29.94 27.85 27.45
N VAL A 384 29.71 27.94 26.14
CA VAL A 384 30.54 27.26 25.14
C VAL A 384 31.88 27.98 24.98
N ARG A 385 32.97 27.23 25.07
CA ARG A 385 34.35 27.67 24.80
C ARG A 385 34.96 26.76 23.74
N VAL A 386 35.48 27.37 22.68
CA VAL A 386 36.13 26.65 21.59
C VAL A 386 37.59 27.07 21.54
N VAL A 387 38.48 26.10 21.63
CA VAL A 387 39.93 26.29 21.61
C VAL A 387 40.50 25.57 20.39
N ASN A 388 41.22 26.30 19.55
CA ASN A 388 41.96 25.71 18.44
C ASN A 388 43.41 25.40 18.89
N PRO A 389 44.08 24.40 18.28
CA PRO A 389 45.46 24.05 18.62
C PRO A 389 46.39 25.25 18.37
N GLY A 390 47.13 25.65 19.41
CA GLY A 390 48.07 26.78 19.39
C GLY A 390 47.55 28.06 20.07
N GLU A 391 46.27 28.14 20.41
CA GLU A 391 45.67 29.25 21.17
C GLU A 391 45.76 29.00 22.69
N SER A 392 46.09 30.04 23.47
CA SER A 392 46.04 29.93 24.93
C SER A 392 44.58 29.86 25.41
N PRO A 393 44.28 29.25 26.57
CA PRO A 393 42.90 29.16 27.09
C PRO A 393 42.16 30.50 27.23
N GLY A 394 42.90 31.62 27.25
CA GLY A 394 42.36 32.99 27.24
C GLY A 394 41.81 33.45 25.88
N ASP A 395 42.31 32.91 24.77
CA ASP A 395 41.94 33.30 23.39
C ASP A 395 40.75 32.49 22.84
N ALA A 396 40.13 31.67 23.70
CA ALA A 396 39.03 30.80 23.33
C ALA A 396 37.83 31.58 22.78
N THR A 397 37.34 31.18 21.61
CA THR A 397 36.10 31.74 21.06
C THR A 397 34.90 31.26 21.87
N ARG A 398 33.96 32.18 22.15
CA ARG A 398 32.77 31.91 22.99
C ARG A 398 31.48 32.06 22.20
N PRO A 399 31.18 31.13 21.26
CA PRO A 399 29.93 31.18 20.52
C PRO A 399 28.75 30.88 21.47
N PRO A 400 27.54 31.39 21.20
CA PRO A 400 26.35 31.07 22.00
C PRO A 400 25.94 29.59 21.89
N LYS A 401 26.39 28.90 20.85
CA LYS A 401 26.09 27.50 20.54
C LYS A 401 27.17 26.94 19.63
N TRP A 402 27.56 25.69 19.85
CA TRP A 402 28.41 24.94 18.92
C TRP A 402 27.68 23.68 18.50
N SER A 403 27.65 23.38 17.20
CA SER A 403 26.98 22.19 16.71
C SER A 403 27.69 21.57 15.53
N VAL A 404 27.77 20.25 15.53
CA VAL A 404 28.23 19.43 14.41
C VAL A 404 27.09 18.50 14.03
N GLY A 405 26.83 18.35 12.73
CA GLY A 405 25.73 17.53 12.24
C GLY A 405 26.09 16.81 10.95
N ALA A 406 25.15 15.98 10.48
CA ALA A 406 25.34 15.10 9.31
C ALA A 406 26.42 14.02 9.49
N LEU A 407 26.65 13.58 10.74
CA LEU A 407 27.52 12.45 11.03
C LEU A 407 26.78 11.13 10.80
N ALA A 408 27.46 10.10 10.28
CA ALA A 408 26.85 8.79 10.11
C ALA A 408 26.67 8.08 11.46
N ILE A 409 25.64 7.23 11.59
CA ILE A 409 25.57 6.28 12.71
C ILE A 409 26.77 5.33 12.60
N PRO A 410 27.50 5.07 13.70
CA PRO A 410 28.63 4.15 13.69
C PRO A 410 28.26 2.77 13.14
N THR A 411 29.13 2.19 12.29
CA THR A 411 28.88 0.94 11.57
C THR A 411 28.57 -0.24 12.49
N HIS A 412 29.25 -0.34 13.64
CA HIS A 412 29.02 -1.41 14.60
C HIS A 412 27.61 -1.37 15.23
N VAL A 413 26.98 -0.20 15.33
CA VAL A 413 25.58 -0.07 15.77
C VAL A 413 24.64 -0.62 14.70
N LEU A 414 24.93 -0.29 13.43
CA LEU A 414 24.18 -0.80 12.28
C LEU A 414 24.31 -2.33 12.17
N GLU A 415 25.52 -2.87 12.30
CA GLU A 415 25.78 -4.32 12.29
C GLU A 415 25.07 -5.05 13.42
N ARG A 416 25.16 -4.53 14.65
CA ARG A 416 24.49 -5.13 15.82
C ARG A 416 22.98 -5.14 15.64
N GLY A 417 22.42 -4.05 15.12
CA GLY A 417 20.99 -3.96 14.89
C GLY A 417 20.52 -4.69 13.62
N ALA A 418 21.40 -4.96 12.65
CA ALA A 418 21.11 -5.77 11.46
C ALA A 418 20.90 -7.25 11.81
N LYS A 419 21.46 -7.73 12.93
CA LYS A 419 21.22 -9.09 13.45
C LYS A 419 19.78 -9.33 13.92
N VAL A 420 18.99 -8.27 14.14
CA VAL A 420 17.60 -8.40 14.58
C VAL A 420 16.72 -8.80 13.40
N THR A 421 16.13 -9.99 13.48
CA THR A 421 15.32 -10.53 12.39
C THR A 421 13.93 -9.89 12.37
N PRO A 422 13.22 -9.91 11.21
CA PRO A 422 11.84 -9.48 11.13
C PRO A 422 10.89 -10.16 12.14
N ALA A 423 11.15 -11.42 12.50
CA ALA A 423 10.36 -12.16 13.48
C ALA A 423 10.55 -11.57 14.89
N ASP A 424 11.80 -11.33 15.30
CA ASP A 424 12.14 -10.72 16.59
C ASP A 424 11.44 -9.37 16.76
N MET A 425 11.39 -8.57 15.69
CA MET A 425 10.71 -7.27 15.69
C MET A 425 9.20 -7.37 15.91
N ILE A 426 8.55 -8.41 15.39
CA ILE A 426 7.11 -8.65 15.55
C ILE A 426 6.80 -9.12 16.97
N GLU A 427 7.72 -9.87 17.58
CA GLU A 427 7.64 -10.29 18.98
C GLU A 427 7.96 -9.15 19.96
N GLY A 428 8.64 -8.10 19.49
CA GLY A 428 9.03 -6.94 20.28
C GLY A 428 10.36 -7.11 21.01
N ARG A 429 11.21 -8.06 20.58
CA ARG A 429 12.52 -8.34 21.18
C ARG A 429 13.62 -7.96 20.17
N PRO A 430 14.72 -7.28 20.54
CA PRO A 430 15.03 -6.55 21.77
C PRO A 430 14.59 -5.07 21.71
N ILE A 431 13.52 -4.76 20.99
CA ILE A 431 13.14 -3.36 20.69
C ILE A 431 12.74 -2.63 21.98
N LEU A 432 13.44 -1.54 22.29
CA LEU A 432 13.16 -0.67 23.44
C LEU A 432 12.57 0.67 22.99
N GLY A 433 12.11 1.45 23.97
CA GLY A 433 11.79 2.87 23.79
C GLY A 433 10.71 3.15 22.74
N ARG A 434 11.03 4.04 21.79
CA ARG A 434 10.05 4.54 20.79
C ARG A 434 9.70 3.50 19.74
N GLY A 435 10.62 2.59 19.43
CA GLY A 435 10.35 1.47 18.54
C GLY A 435 9.25 0.58 19.11
N LEU A 436 9.26 0.33 20.43
CA LEU A 436 8.26 -0.52 21.09
C LEU A 436 6.86 0.11 21.05
N ALA A 437 6.75 1.45 21.08
CA ALA A 437 5.48 2.16 20.95
C ALA A 437 4.79 1.95 19.59
N LEU A 438 5.54 1.55 18.55
CA LEU A 438 5.00 1.19 17.24
C LEU A 438 4.49 -0.25 17.17
N LEU A 439 4.84 -1.10 18.14
CA LEU A 439 4.49 -2.52 18.16
C LEU A 439 2.97 -2.78 18.16
N PRO A 440 2.14 -2.10 18.96
CA PRO A 440 0.68 -2.29 18.89
C PRO A 440 0.13 -1.95 17.51
N LYS A 441 0.62 -0.85 16.91
CA LYS A 441 0.22 -0.42 15.56
C LYS A 441 0.64 -1.45 14.51
N LEU A 442 1.84 -2.02 14.63
CA LEU A 442 2.31 -3.11 13.76
C LEU A 442 1.40 -4.33 13.89
N LYS A 443 1.16 -4.81 15.12
CA LYS A 443 0.33 -6.00 15.39
C LYS A 443 -1.08 -5.85 14.81
N VAL A 444 -1.72 -4.69 15.00
CA VAL A 444 -3.04 -4.39 14.42
C VAL A 444 -3.00 -4.41 12.89
N ARG A 445 -1.95 -3.85 12.27
CA ARG A 445 -1.81 -3.83 10.80
C ARG A 445 -1.55 -5.21 10.22
N ILE A 446 -0.73 -6.03 10.89
CA ILE A 446 -0.49 -7.43 10.52
C ILE A 446 -1.79 -8.23 10.64
N ALA A 447 -2.54 -8.08 11.74
CA ALA A 447 -3.83 -8.74 11.93
C ALA A 447 -4.82 -8.38 10.82
N LYS A 448 -4.94 -7.08 10.50
CA LYS A 448 -5.79 -6.59 9.41
C LYS A 448 -5.35 -7.10 8.04
N LEU A 449 -4.04 -7.21 7.79
CA LEU A 449 -3.49 -7.76 6.55
C LEU A 449 -3.81 -9.26 6.43
N LYS A 450 -3.59 -10.04 7.49
CA LYS A 450 -3.92 -11.47 7.55
C LYS A 450 -5.43 -11.71 7.33
N ALA A 451 -6.28 -10.90 7.94
CA ALA A 451 -7.73 -10.94 7.75
C ALA A 451 -8.12 -10.67 6.29
N LYS A 452 -7.58 -9.61 5.67
CA LYS A 452 -7.80 -9.32 4.24
C LYS A 452 -7.35 -10.46 3.33
N ILE A 453 -6.19 -11.05 3.59
CA ILE A 453 -5.66 -12.19 2.82
C ILE A 453 -6.60 -13.39 2.95
N ARG A 454 -7.04 -13.72 4.17
CA ARG A 454 -7.97 -14.83 4.42
C ARG A 454 -9.30 -14.64 3.69
N GLY A 455 -9.89 -13.45 3.80
CA GLY A 455 -11.13 -13.11 3.08
C GLY A 455 -10.96 -13.22 1.57
N GLU A 456 -9.81 -12.77 1.03
CA GLU A 456 -9.52 -12.88 -0.39
C GLU A 456 -9.40 -14.34 -0.85
N ILE A 457 -8.72 -15.22 -0.09
CA ILE A 457 -8.63 -16.66 -0.41
C ILE A 457 -10.01 -17.30 -0.49
N HIS A 458 -10.81 -17.18 0.56
CA HIS A 458 -12.14 -17.82 0.59
C HIS A 458 -13.06 -17.24 -0.48
N SER A 459 -13.02 -15.92 -0.72
CA SER A 459 -13.86 -15.30 -1.75
C SER A 459 -13.50 -15.79 -3.17
N ARG A 460 -12.21 -15.98 -3.49
CA ARG A 460 -11.78 -16.48 -4.80
C ARG A 460 -12.12 -17.95 -5.01
N LEU A 461 -11.96 -18.77 -3.98
CA LEU A 461 -12.34 -20.19 -4.03
C LEU A 461 -13.86 -20.35 -4.17
N ALA A 462 -14.63 -19.61 -3.37
CA ALA A 462 -16.09 -19.62 -3.44
C ALA A 462 -16.59 -19.10 -4.80
N PHE A 463 -15.99 -18.04 -5.34
CA PHE A 463 -16.32 -17.55 -6.68
C PHE A 463 -16.05 -18.63 -7.74
N GLY A 464 -14.89 -19.28 -7.73
CA GLY A 464 -14.59 -20.38 -8.65
C GLY A 464 -15.63 -21.52 -8.58
N LEU A 465 -15.96 -21.99 -7.37
CA LEU A 465 -16.95 -23.04 -7.17
C LEU A 465 -18.37 -22.62 -7.58
N SER A 466 -18.75 -21.36 -7.33
CA SER A 466 -20.04 -20.83 -7.78
C SER A 466 -20.19 -20.85 -9.30
N CYS A 467 -19.10 -20.64 -10.05
CA CYS A 467 -19.12 -20.72 -11.51
C CYS A 467 -19.52 -22.13 -12.00
N PHE A 468 -18.99 -23.17 -11.35
CA PHE A 468 -19.36 -24.56 -11.63
C PHE A 468 -20.86 -24.81 -11.39
N LEU A 469 -21.34 -24.45 -10.19
CA LEU A 469 -22.74 -24.66 -9.79
C LEU A 469 -23.72 -23.87 -10.67
N LEU A 470 -23.35 -22.65 -11.07
CA LEU A 470 -24.20 -21.83 -11.94
C LEU A 470 -24.43 -22.47 -13.29
N VAL A 471 -23.38 -23.04 -13.92
CA VAL A 471 -23.54 -23.73 -15.21
C VAL A 471 -24.49 -24.94 -15.08
N GLY A 472 -24.41 -25.67 -13.96
CA GLY A 472 -25.33 -26.77 -13.66
C GLY A 472 -26.78 -26.31 -13.49
N VAL A 473 -27.01 -25.24 -12.71
CA VAL A 473 -28.34 -24.63 -12.53
C VAL A 473 -28.92 -24.14 -13.87
N GLY A 474 -28.11 -23.47 -14.71
CA GLY A 474 -28.53 -23.01 -16.03
C GLY A 474 -28.97 -24.15 -16.93
N ALA A 475 -28.17 -25.20 -17.04
CA ALA A 475 -28.51 -26.39 -17.81
C ALA A 475 -29.79 -27.08 -17.31
N ALA A 476 -29.94 -27.23 -15.99
CA ALA A 476 -31.11 -27.87 -15.41
C ALA A 476 -32.39 -27.05 -15.59
N LEU A 477 -32.33 -25.73 -15.43
CA LEU A 477 -33.46 -24.85 -15.72
C LEU A 477 -33.78 -24.83 -17.23
N GLY A 478 -32.77 -24.86 -18.10
CA GLY A 478 -32.95 -25.00 -19.54
C GLY A 478 -33.76 -26.25 -19.91
N LEU A 479 -33.51 -27.38 -19.25
CA LEU A 479 -34.30 -28.61 -19.45
C LEU A 479 -35.76 -28.50 -18.98
N ILE A 480 -36.06 -27.62 -18.02
CA ILE A 480 -37.40 -27.45 -17.45
C ILE A 480 -38.26 -26.50 -18.29
N PHE A 481 -37.67 -25.38 -18.73
CA PHE A 481 -38.39 -24.33 -19.45
C PHE A 481 -38.28 -24.53 -20.97
N LYS A 482 -39.41 -24.79 -21.63
CA LYS A 482 -39.49 -25.02 -23.09
C LYS A 482 -39.94 -23.77 -23.84
N GLY A 483 -39.61 -23.70 -25.13
CA GLY A 483 -40.05 -22.66 -26.08
C GLY A 483 -39.50 -21.26 -25.80
N GLY A 484 -40.30 -20.23 -26.06
CA GLY A 484 -39.93 -18.82 -25.84
C GLY A 484 -39.56 -18.45 -24.39
N GLN A 485 -39.76 -19.36 -23.42
CA GLN A 485 -39.46 -19.14 -22.01
C GLN A 485 -37.98 -19.36 -21.63
N VAL A 486 -37.11 -19.77 -22.57
CA VAL A 486 -35.68 -20.02 -22.27
C VAL A 486 -34.93 -18.75 -21.85
N ILE A 487 -35.29 -17.58 -22.40
CA ILE A 487 -34.73 -16.30 -21.96
C ILE A 487 -35.14 -16.01 -20.51
N SER A 488 -36.39 -16.29 -20.15
CA SER A 488 -36.88 -16.17 -18.77
C SER A 488 -36.17 -17.15 -17.83
N ALA A 489 -35.89 -18.38 -18.27
CA ALA A 489 -35.12 -19.34 -17.51
C ALA A 489 -33.70 -18.85 -17.22
N PHE A 490 -33.07 -18.17 -18.19
CA PHE A 490 -31.77 -17.54 -17.99
C PHE A 490 -31.85 -16.42 -16.95
N ALA A 491 -32.84 -15.53 -17.05
CA ALA A 491 -33.06 -14.48 -16.06
C ALA A 491 -33.28 -15.03 -14.64
N ILE A 492 -34.09 -16.08 -14.50
CA ILE A 492 -34.33 -16.78 -13.21
C ILE A 492 -33.02 -17.37 -12.67
N SER A 493 -32.21 -17.99 -13.54
CA SER A 493 -30.93 -18.59 -13.15
C SER A 493 -29.89 -17.58 -12.65
N MET A 494 -29.99 -16.31 -13.04
CA MET A 494 -29.10 -15.25 -12.55
C MET A 494 -29.41 -14.84 -11.09
N VAL A 495 -30.61 -15.09 -10.58
CA VAL A 495 -31.02 -14.66 -9.23
C VAL A 495 -30.18 -15.38 -8.14
N PRO A 496 -30.07 -16.72 -8.13
CA PRO A 496 -29.18 -17.42 -7.20
C PRO A 496 -27.71 -16.99 -7.36
N GLY A 497 -27.23 -16.80 -8.59
CA GLY A 497 -25.85 -16.36 -8.84
C GLY A 497 -25.55 -14.98 -8.29
N SER A 498 -26.48 -14.04 -8.46
CA SER A 498 -26.39 -12.69 -7.91
C SER A 498 -26.39 -12.71 -6.38
N ALA A 499 -27.26 -13.52 -5.77
CA ALA A 499 -27.31 -13.70 -4.33
C ALA A 499 -25.99 -14.24 -3.76
N VAL A 500 -25.39 -15.23 -4.42
CA VAL A 500 -24.07 -15.78 -4.03
C VAL A 500 -22.97 -14.71 -4.13
N ILE A 501 -22.95 -13.91 -5.19
CA ILE A 501 -21.98 -12.81 -5.32
C ILE A 501 -22.14 -11.81 -4.16
N VAL A 502 -23.37 -11.44 -3.80
CA VAL A 502 -23.64 -10.57 -2.66
C VAL A 502 -23.14 -11.18 -1.35
N MET A 503 -23.41 -12.47 -1.11
CA MET A 503 -22.91 -13.19 0.06
C MET A 503 -21.37 -13.23 0.11
N ILE A 504 -20.71 -13.45 -1.04
CA ILE A 504 -19.24 -13.42 -1.13
C ILE A 504 -18.70 -12.03 -0.77
N ILE A 505 -19.29 -10.96 -1.32
CA ILE A 505 -18.86 -9.58 -1.05
C ILE A 505 -19.10 -9.21 0.42
N MET A 506 -20.28 -9.56 0.95
CA MET A 506 -20.66 -9.29 2.34
C MET A 506 -19.75 -10.04 3.31
N GLY A 507 -19.60 -11.36 3.14
CA GLY A 507 -18.72 -12.18 3.97
C GLY A 507 -17.27 -11.70 3.89
N LYS A 508 -16.76 -11.32 2.71
CA LYS A 508 -15.42 -10.72 2.59
C LYS A 508 -15.29 -9.43 3.41
N LYS A 509 -16.28 -8.53 3.36
CA LYS A 509 -16.27 -7.31 4.17
C LYS A 509 -16.30 -7.62 5.67
N MET A 510 -17.09 -8.61 6.10
CA MET A 510 -17.15 -9.06 7.50
C MET A 510 -15.80 -9.63 7.97
N VAL A 511 -15.13 -10.49 7.19
CA VAL A 511 -13.80 -11.01 7.54
C VAL A 511 -12.78 -9.88 7.72
N THR A 512 -12.91 -8.79 6.97
CA THR A 512 -12.00 -7.63 7.09
C THR A 512 -12.33 -6.66 8.23
N ASN A 513 -13.50 -6.82 8.86
CA ASN A 513 -13.93 -5.98 9.96
C ASN A 513 -13.33 -6.51 11.28
N PRO A 514 -12.56 -5.70 12.04
CA PRO A 514 -12.01 -6.13 13.32
C PRO A 514 -13.07 -6.44 14.39
N ASP A 515 -14.28 -5.87 14.29
CA ASP A 515 -15.33 -6.00 15.31
C ASP A 515 -16.16 -7.29 15.16
N VAL A 516 -15.97 -8.01 14.06
CA VAL A 516 -16.73 -9.22 13.73
C VAL A 516 -15.78 -10.40 13.74
N ASP A 517 -16.16 -11.49 14.42
CA ASP A 517 -15.36 -12.70 14.36
C ASP A 517 -15.29 -13.23 12.92
N GLN A 518 -14.08 -13.57 12.49
CA GLN A 518 -13.77 -13.92 11.11
C GLN A 518 -14.51 -15.19 10.66
N THR A 519 -14.88 -16.06 11.60
CA THR A 519 -15.64 -17.28 11.32
C THR A 519 -17.00 -16.97 10.70
N HIS A 520 -17.73 -15.97 11.21
CA HIS A 520 -19.03 -15.54 10.66
C HIS A 520 -18.91 -15.09 9.21
N GLY A 521 -17.88 -14.28 8.90
CA GLY A 521 -17.66 -13.83 7.52
C GLY A 521 -17.35 -15.00 6.57
N ILE A 522 -16.61 -16.01 7.03
CA ILE A 522 -16.33 -17.24 6.26
C ILE A 522 -17.61 -18.07 6.11
N ALA A 523 -18.41 -18.19 7.18
CA ALA A 523 -19.67 -18.91 7.18
C ALA A 523 -20.68 -18.30 6.19
N VAL A 524 -20.75 -16.97 6.08
CA VAL A 524 -21.59 -16.30 5.08
C VAL A 524 -21.13 -16.63 3.65
N ILE A 525 -19.82 -16.63 3.38
CA ILE A 525 -19.28 -16.98 2.06
C ILE A 525 -19.68 -18.41 1.66
N TRP A 526 -19.39 -19.39 2.51
CA TRP A 526 -19.65 -20.80 2.21
C TRP A 526 -21.12 -21.17 2.34
N GLY A 527 -21.89 -20.48 3.19
CA GLY A 527 -23.33 -20.64 3.30
C GLY A 527 -24.04 -20.28 2.01
N GLY A 528 -23.59 -19.22 1.31
CA GLY A 528 -24.10 -18.90 -0.02
C GLY A 528 -23.85 -20.02 -1.03
N ILE A 529 -22.66 -20.63 -1.01
CA ILE A 529 -22.33 -21.78 -1.88
C ILE A 529 -23.16 -23.01 -1.52
N ALA A 530 -23.32 -23.31 -0.24
CA ALA A 530 -24.12 -24.43 0.24
C ALA A 530 -25.60 -24.28 -0.16
N ALA A 531 -26.14 -23.07 -0.06
CA ALA A 531 -27.51 -22.77 -0.50
C ALA A 531 -27.68 -22.96 -2.02
N LEU A 532 -26.71 -22.53 -2.83
CA LEU A 532 -26.73 -22.74 -4.27
C LEU A 532 -26.64 -24.22 -4.64
N LEU A 533 -25.75 -24.97 -3.99
CA LEU A 533 -25.62 -26.42 -4.17
C LEU A 533 -26.93 -27.13 -3.79
N LEU A 534 -27.55 -26.76 -2.67
CA LEU A 534 -28.83 -27.32 -2.25
C LEU A 534 -29.95 -27.02 -3.26
N ALA A 535 -30.00 -25.80 -3.80
CA ALA A 535 -30.93 -25.46 -4.86
C ALA A 535 -30.71 -26.31 -6.13
N GLU A 536 -29.44 -26.50 -6.53
CA GLU A 536 -29.09 -27.36 -7.66
C GLU A 536 -29.54 -28.82 -7.43
N LEU A 537 -29.25 -29.39 -6.25
CA LEU A 537 -29.66 -30.75 -5.89
C LEU A 537 -31.19 -30.92 -5.89
N ILE A 538 -31.95 -29.92 -5.41
CA ILE A 538 -33.42 -29.95 -5.45
C ILE A 538 -33.92 -29.98 -6.89
N VAL A 539 -33.34 -29.15 -7.78
CA VAL A 539 -33.71 -29.14 -9.19
C VAL A 539 -33.37 -30.49 -9.84
N TYR A 540 -32.21 -31.07 -9.54
CA TYR A 540 -31.78 -32.36 -10.09
C TYR A 540 -32.67 -33.51 -9.60
N ALA A 541 -33.06 -33.51 -8.33
CA ALA A 541 -33.99 -34.48 -7.76
C ALA A 541 -35.40 -34.37 -8.39
N ARG A 542 -35.83 -33.17 -8.79
CA ARG A 542 -37.07 -33.01 -9.56
C ARG A 542 -36.94 -33.55 -10.99
N LEU A 543 -35.78 -33.38 -11.61
CA LEU A 543 -35.48 -33.91 -12.94
C LEU A 543 -35.27 -35.42 -12.97
N SER A 544 -34.91 -36.05 -11.85
CA SER A 544 -34.75 -37.49 -11.75
C SER A 544 -36.09 -38.24 -11.64
N ARG A 545 -37.11 -37.57 -11.10
CA ARG A 545 -38.46 -38.12 -10.93
C ARG A 545 -39.33 -38.00 -12.20
N LYS A 546 -38.85 -37.28 -13.22
CA LYS A 546 -39.49 -37.07 -14.52
C LYS A 546 -38.67 -37.73 -15.63
#